data_AF-A0A9E3JTI7-F1
#
_entry.id   AF-A0A9E3JTI7-F1
#
_cell.length_a   1.000
_cell.length_b   1.000
_cell.length_c   1.000
_cell.angle_alpha   90.00
_cell.angle_beta   90.00
_cell.angle_gamma   90.00
#
_symmetry.space_group_name_H-M   'P 1'
#
loop_
_entity.id
_entity.type
_entity.pdbx_description
1 polymer ?
#
loop_
_entity_poly.entity_id
_entity_poly.type
_entity_poly.pdbx_seq_one_letter_code
_entity_poly.pdbx_strand_id
1 'polypeptide(L)'
;MLARLLRSFALALCCIASVRAQTAQPLPAAVNTDPARAQVTLPEPANPALPSLVLIGDSTVRNGRDDGQGKGAAGQWGWGHPLAAWFDPARVNVVNRAVGGLSSRTYITSGHWARTLAFVKRGDIVVMQFGHNDAGALNDTSRARGTIRGTGGETEEIDNLLTHQHEVVHSYGWYLRRFVADIRAKGATPVICAPIPHKQWDADGRAKRDRDTYAGWAAAVAKSEGVAFVDLNEGIARRYDDLGRDAVMRLFPLTTPDEHTHTNWAGAVLNAQVVATGLKAWGDPRIAAWMKPQAPTDPQPPAREDDRPIVDARTVPDEAPRDTSLPTLYLVGDSTVKSGGVNGAVGWGEAIAPWFDTGRINVVNAAIGGRSSRTYYTEGRWDRVRGQLKRGDVVLIQFGHNDGGRIGDPAMKNRASAPGTGPETVEDTRPDGSREQVHTFGWYMARYVADAKAKGATVILVSPVPHRDRWQEGRDFATFADWDRQVAAANGALFVDLTLLVADGYRRIGADQVNTLFADARTHTNAAGAAFNAQHLVAGLKALPGNPLGAYFANKALAAQ
;
A
#
# COMPACT_ATOMS: atom_id res chain seq x y z
N MET A 1 -76.85 16.86 -15.03
CA MET A 1 -76.08 17.74 -15.93
C MET A 1 -75.42 18.81 -15.06
N LEU A 2 -74.11 18.99 -15.24
CA LEU A 2 -73.20 19.90 -14.53
C LEU A 2 -73.85 21.01 -13.67
N ALA A 3 -73.57 21.01 -12.36
CA ALA A 3 -73.23 22.18 -11.54
C ALA A 3 -73.50 21.91 -10.04
N ARG A 4 -72.45 21.58 -9.29
CA ARG A 4 -72.36 21.93 -7.86
C ARG A 4 -70.97 22.50 -7.61
N LEU A 5 -70.87 23.79 -7.93
CA LEU A 5 -69.81 24.69 -7.51
C LEU A 5 -70.20 25.29 -6.15
N LEU A 6 -69.20 25.32 -5.26
CA LEU A 6 -68.96 26.36 -4.25
C LEU A 6 -69.92 26.45 -3.05
N ARG A 7 -69.48 25.87 -1.93
CA ARG A 7 -69.54 26.54 -0.62
C ARG A 7 -68.17 26.53 0.03
N SER A 8 -67.56 27.71 0.04
CA SER A 8 -66.46 28.18 0.89
C SER A 8 -66.94 28.26 2.36
N PHE A 9 -66.14 28.28 3.44
CA PHE A 9 -64.85 28.92 3.69
C PHE A 9 -64.25 28.35 5.01
N ALA A 10 -62.91 28.20 5.04
CA ALA A 10 -61.97 28.25 6.18
C ALA A 10 -62.19 27.43 7.48
N LEU A 11 -61.27 26.48 7.70
CA LEU A 11 -60.40 26.54 8.89
C LEU A 11 -59.01 25.97 8.53
N ALA A 12 -57.98 26.76 8.81
CA ALA A 12 -56.59 26.41 8.61
C ALA A 12 -56.15 25.37 9.65
N LEU A 13 -55.45 24.32 9.22
CA LEU A 13 -54.35 23.73 10.00
C LEU A 13 -53.38 23.05 9.03
N CYS A 14 -52.16 23.57 9.01
CA CYS A 14 -51.03 23.02 8.27
C CYS A 14 -50.79 21.56 8.67
N CYS A 15 -51.06 20.61 7.78
CA CYS A 15 -50.44 19.29 7.83
C CYS A 15 -49.24 19.31 6.87
N ILE A 16 -48.13 19.91 7.34
CA ILE A 16 -46.81 19.56 6.81
C ILE A 16 -46.61 18.12 7.25
N ALA A 17 -46.79 17.16 6.34
CA ALA A 17 -46.35 15.80 6.55
C ALA A 17 -44.83 15.87 6.76
N SER A 18 -44.43 15.84 8.03
CA SER A 18 -43.05 15.71 8.42
C SER A 18 -42.64 14.32 7.94
N VAL A 19 -41.94 14.25 6.81
CA VAL A 19 -41.09 13.10 6.52
C VAL A 19 -40.04 13.12 7.63
N ARG A 20 -40.35 12.47 8.75
CA ARG A 20 -39.31 12.05 9.68
C ARG A 20 -38.43 11.13 8.86
N ALA A 21 -37.25 11.62 8.49
CA ALA A 21 -36.14 10.76 8.16
C ALA A 21 -36.09 9.72 9.27
N GLN A 22 -36.41 8.46 8.94
CA GLN A 22 -36.04 7.35 9.79
C GLN A 22 -34.52 7.48 9.91
N THR A 23 -34.09 7.99 11.07
CA THR A 23 -32.72 7.86 11.52
C THR A 23 -32.38 6.39 11.36
N ALA A 24 -31.51 6.08 10.39
CA ALA A 24 -31.00 4.74 10.19
C ALA A 24 -30.61 4.22 11.57
N GLN A 25 -31.18 3.08 11.98
CA GLN A 25 -30.77 2.44 13.22
C GLN A 25 -29.24 2.35 13.21
N PRO A 26 -28.54 2.67 14.31
CA PRO A 26 -27.11 2.45 14.37
C PRO A 26 -26.86 0.99 13.99
N LEU A 27 -26.05 0.79 12.94
CA LEU A 27 -25.68 -0.54 12.49
C LEU A 27 -25.17 -1.31 13.72
N PRO A 28 -25.58 -2.58 13.92
CA PRO A 28 -25.07 -3.36 15.04
C PRO A 28 -23.54 -3.31 15.02
N ALA A 29 -22.93 -3.16 16.20
CA ALA A 29 -21.49 -3.33 16.36
C ALA A 29 -21.12 -4.64 15.67
N ALA A 30 -20.08 -4.63 14.83
CA ALA A 30 -19.64 -5.83 14.12
C ALA A 30 -19.57 -6.98 15.12
N VAL A 31 -20.51 -7.92 15.04
CA VAL A 31 -20.42 -9.14 15.85
C VAL A 31 -19.35 -9.95 15.15
N ASN A 32 -18.13 -9.71 15.61
CA ASN A 32 -16.90 -10.40 15.34
C ASN A 32 -17.20 -11.87 15.05
N THR A 33 -16.95 -12.37 13.84
CA THR A 33 -16.97 -13.84 13.62
C THR A 33 -15.79 -14.53 14.33
N ASP A 34 -14.98 -13.75 15.05
CA ASP A 34 -13.89 -14.06 15.97
C ASP A 34 -12.96 -15.22 15.57
N PRO A 35 -11.78 -14.85 15.05
CA PRO A 35 -10.53 -15.46 15.46
C PRO A 35 -9.68 -14.48 16.30
N ALA A 36 -10.33 -13.64 17.12
CA ALA A 36 -9.72 -12.96 18.27
C ALA A 36 -10.35 -11.60 18.64
N ARG A 37 -10.41 -10.62 17.72
CA ARG A 37 -10.70 -9.18 18.02
C ARG A 37 -10.54 -8.25 16.80
N ALA A 38 -11.07 -8.60 15.64
CA ALA A 38 -10.81 -7.85 14.41
C ALA A 38 -11.49 -6.46 14.35
N GLN A 39 -10.85 -5.42 14.88
CA GLN A 39 -11.17 -4.02 14.54
C GLN A 39 -10.48 -3.66 13.22
N VAL A 40 -11.03 -4.14 12.11
CA VAL A 40 -10.52 -3.81 10.77
C VAL A 40 -11.04 -2.44 10.34
N THR A 41 -10.16 -1.44 10.31
CA THR A 41 -10.44 -0.18 9.63
C THR A 41 -10.32 -0.40 8.12
N LEU A 42 -11.44 -0.70 7.49
CA LEU A 42 -11.53 -0.83 6.04
C LEU A 42 -11.70 0.55 5.39
N PRO A 43 -11.13 0.78 4.19
CA PRO A 43 -11.25 2.06 3.50
C PRO A 43 -12.71 2.35 3.14
N GLU A 44 -13.05 3.63 3.14
CA GLU A 44 -14.28 4.19 2.56
C GLU A 44 -13.93 4.96 1.27
N PRO A 45 -14.91 5.37 0.45
CA PRO A 45 -14.65 6.21 -0.71
C PRO A 45 -13.91 7.50 -0.32
N ALA A 46 -12.71 7.72 -0.85
CA ALA A 46 -11.88 8.89 -0.54
C ALA A 46 -12.53 10.20 -1.03
N ASN A 47 -13.20 10.16 -2.18
CA ASN A 47 -14.02 11.25 -2.70
C ASN A 47 -15.46 10.75 -2.85
N PRO A 48 -16.38 11.10 -1.92
CA PRO A 48 -17.77 10.66 -1.98
C PRO A 48 -18.52 11.09 -3.25
N ALA A 49 -18.05 12.15 -3.94
CA ALA A 49 -18.65 12.64 -5.19
C ALA A 49 -18.28 11.79 -6.42
N LEU A 50 -17.19 11.03 -6.37
CA LEU A 50 -16.82 10.12 -7.45
C LEU A 50 -17.56 8.78 -7.34
N PRO A 51 -17.78 8.07 -8.47
CA PRO A 51 -18.21 6.67 -8.43
C PRO A 51 -17.12 5.80 -7.81
N SER A 52 -17.49 4.59 -7.37
CA SER A 52 -16.58 3.65 -6.73
C SER A 52 -16.55 2.31 -7.46
N LEU A 53 -15.35 1.76 -7.62
CA LEU A 53 -15.10 0.33 -7.81
C LEU A 53 -14.88 -0.27 -6.42
N VAL A 54 -15.91 -0.91 -5.88
CA VAL A 54 -15.89 -1.53 -4.55
C VAL A 54 -15.50 -3.00 -4.68
N LEU A 55 -14.50 -3.46 -3.93
CA LEU A 55 -14.09 -4.86 -3.91
C LEU A 55 -14.54 -5.49 -2.60
N ILE A 56 -15.22 -6.64 -2.65
CA ILE A 56 -15.54 -7.46 -1.47
C ILE A 56 -14.98 -8.86 -1.66
N GLY A 57 -14.50 -9.47 -0.58
CA GLY A 57 -13.91 -10.80 -0.66
C GLY A 57 -13.09 -11.20 0.56
N ASP A 58 -12.19 -12.16 0.33
CA ASP A 58 -11.39 -12.83 1.35
C ASP A 58 -9.91 -12.35 1.40
N SER A 59 -9.03 -13.15 2.04
CA SER A 59 -7.59 -12.86 2.17
C SER A 59 -6.84 -12.76 0.84
N THR A 60 -7.37 -13.33 -0.25
CA THR A 60 -6.77 -13.25 -1.58
C THR A 60 -7.16 -11.96 -2.32
N VAL A 61 -8.08 -11.18 -1.78
CA VAL A 61 -8.54 -9.89 -2.33
C VAL A 61 -8.06 -8.71 -1.48
N ARG A 62 -7.97 -8.87 -0.14
CA ARG A 62 -7.76 -7.79 0.84
C ARG A 62 -6.58 -6.85 0.58
N ASN A 63 -6.65 -5.69 1.24
CA ASN A 63 -5.54 -4.74 1.31
C ASN A 63 -4.42 -5.23 2.24
N GLY A 64 -3.18 -4.88 1.89
CA GLY A 64 -2.04 -5.04 2.77
C GLY A 64 -1.66 -6.50 3.04
N ARG A 65 -0.68 -6.66 3.93
CA ARG A 65 -0.38 -7.94 4.60
C ARG A 65 -1.31 -8.17 5.78
N ASP A 66 -1.96 -7.14 6.28
CA ASP A 66 -2.81 -7.23 7.45
C ASP A 66 -3.98 -6.25 7.33
N ASP A 67 -5.16 -6.73 7.69
CA ASP A 67 -6.39 -5.98 7.81
C ASP A 67 -6.59 -5.51 9.26
N GLY A 68 -5.52 -5.18 9.99
CA GLY A 68 -5.59 -4.86 11.42
C GLY A 68 -5.94 -6.06 12.31
N GLN A 69 -5.75 -7.30 11.82
CA GLN A 69 -5.96 -8.55 12.56
C GLN A 69 -4.64 -9.23 12.97
N GLY A 70 -3.48 -8.64 12.67
CA GLY A 70 -2.15 -9.19 12.93
C GLY A 70 -1.86 -10.51 12.21
N LYS A 71 -2.55 -10.84 11.10
CA LYS A 71 -2.67 -12.25 10.65
C LYS A 71 -2.44 -12.58 9.18
N GLY A 72 -2.02 -11.66 8.31
CA GLY A 72 -1.29 -12.15 7.14
C GLY A 72 0.14 -12.45 7.51
N ALA A 73 0.56 -13.69 7.28
CA ALA A 73 1.96 -14.03 7.41
C ALA A 73 2.80 -13.07 6.56
N ALA A 74 3.95 -12.67 7.07
CA ALA A 74 4.83 -11.72 6.40
C ALA A 74 5.10 -12.17 4.96
N GLY A 75 4.52 -11.46 3.99
CA GLY A 75 4.71 -11.74 2.58
C GLY A 75 3.43 -11.95 1.80
N GLN A 76 2.28 -12.22 2.44
CA GLN A 76 1.00 -12.48 1.77
C GLN A 76 0.31 -11.19 1.30
N TRP A 77 -0.27 -11.19 0.10
CA TRP A 77 -1.00 -10.06 -0.47
C TRP A 77 -2.23 -10.50 -1.26
N GLY A 78 -3.32 -9.73 -1.15
CA GLY A 78 -4.50 -9.87 -1.98
C GLY A 78 -4.43 -9.00 -3.25
N TRP A 79 -5.00 -9.46 -4.36
CA TRP A 79 -4.93 -8.78 -5.65
C TRP A 79 -5.69 -7.45 -5.70
N GLY A 80 -6.68 -7.25 -4.82
CA GLY A 80 -7.43 -6.01 -4.76
C GLY A 80 -6.55 -4.80 -4.38
N HIS A 81 -5.44 -5.04 -3.69
CA HIS A 81 -4.48 -3.99 -3.35
C HIS A 81 -3.72 -3.44 -4.57
N PRO A 82 -2.91 -4.24 -5.31
CA PRO A 82 -2.23 -3.74 -6.50
C PRO A 82 -3.18 -3.31 -7.62
N LEU A 83 -4.41 -3.84 -7.69
CA LEU A 83 -5.39 -3.46 -8.71
C LEU A 83 -5.65 -1.94 -8.75
N ALA A 84 -5.61 -1.25 -7.62
CA ALA A 84 -5.81 0.20 -7.55
C ALA A 84 -4.86 0.98 -8.49
N ALA A 85 -3.66 0.45 -8.76
CA ALA A 85 -2.69 1.10 -9.64
C ALA A 85 -3.15 1.22 -11.10
N TRP A 86 -4.11 0.40 -11.55
CA TRP A 86 -4.69 0.44 -12.90
C TRP A 86 -5.77 1.52 -13.09
N PHE A 87 -6.28 2.12 -12.02
CA PHE A 87 -7.38 3.07 -12.06
C PHE A 87 -6.91 4.49 -11.77
N ASP A 88 -7.50 5.47 -12.45
CA ASP A 88 -7.26 6.89 -12.27
C ASP A 88 -8.04 7.40 -11.04
N PRO A 89 -7.35 7.77 -9.94
CA PRO A 89 -8.01 8.22 -8.71
C PRO A 89 -8.77 9.54 -8.88
N ALA A 90 -8.53 10.31 -9.95
CA ALA A 90 -9.31 11.49 -10.26
C ALA A 90 -10.71 11.15 -10.81
N ARG A 91 -10.94 9.90 -11.22
CA ARG A 91 -12.17 9.46 -11.91
C ARG A 91 -12.99 8.45 -11.11
N VAL A 92 -12.35 7.66 -10.25
CA VAL A 92 -13.01 6.59 -9.50
C VAL A 92 -12.33 6.37 -8.14
N ASN A 93 -13.12 6.02 -7.13
CA ASN A 93 -12.59 5.44 -5.91
C ASN A 93 -12.38 3.93 -6.11
N VAL A 94 -11.18 3.39 -5.82
CA VAL A 94 -11.01 1.94 -5.66
C VAL A 94 -11.09 1.62 -4.17
N VAL A 95 -12.21 1.02 -3.74
CA VAL A 95 -12.53 0.79 -2.32
C VAL A 95 -12.50 -0.69 -2.01
N ASN A 96 -11.36 -1.19 -1.54
CA ASN A 96 -11.20 -2.59 -1.20
C ASN A 96 -11.67 -2.89 0.23
N ARG A 97 -12.82 -3.55 0.35
CA ARG A 97 -13.49 -3.94 1.60
C ARG A 97 -13.30 -5.41 1.95
N ALA A 98 -12.47 -6.15 1.20
CA ALA A 98 -12.21 -7.54 1.48
C ALA A 98 -11.48 -7.73 2.83
N VAL A 99 -11.84 -8.81 3.54
CA VAL A 99 -11.36 -9.10 4.90
C VAL A 99 -10.78 -10.49 4.93
N GLY A 100 -9.62 -10.64 5.57
CA GLY A 100 -8.94 -11.93 5.67
C GLY A 100 -9.79 -12.96 6.43
N GLY A 101 -9.82 -14.19 5.93
CA GLY A 101 -10.45 -15.33 6.63
C GLY A 101 -11.98 -15.41 6.55
N LEU A 102 -12.66 -14.40 5.99
CA LEU A 102 -14.13 -14.40 5.84
C LEU A 102 -14.58 -15.16 4.58
N SER A 103 -15.72 -15.82 4.69
CA SER A 103 -16.47 -16.46 3.61
C SER A 103 -17.63 -15.54 3.17
N SER A 104 -18.36 -15.91 2.11
CA SER A 104 -19.56 -15.15 1.70
C SER A 104 -20.59 -15.04 2.83
N ARG A 105 -20.73 -16.10 3.64
CA ARG A 105 -21.59 -16.14 4.83
C ARG A 105 -21.06 -15.24 5.93
N THR A 106 -19.82 -15.46 6.35
CA THR A 106 -19.28 -14.74 7.53
C THR A 106 -19.06 -13.27 7.24
N TYR A 107 -18.87 -12.86 5.99
CA TYR A 107 -18.86 -11.45 5.58
C TYR A 107 -20.21 -10.75 5.80
N ILE A 108 -21.32 -11.48 5.68
CA ILE A 108 -22.67 -10.98 6.00
C ILE A 108 -22.91 -11.00 7.50
N THR A 109 -22.71 -12.14 8.17
CA THR A 109 -23.08 -12.32 9.58
C THR A 109 -22.25 -11.45 10.53
N SER A 110 -21.03 -11.07 10.16
CA SER A 110 -20.19 -10.09 10.89
C SER A 110 -20.51 -8.61 10.59
N GLY A 111 -21.51 -8.35 9.75
CA GLY A 111 -21.94 -7.00 9.37
C GLY A 111 -20.99 -6.24 8.44
N HIS A 112 -19.93 -6.86 7.91
CA HIS A 112 -19.06 -6.21 6.92
C HIS A 112 -19.81 -5.89 5.63
N TRP A 113 -20.78 -6.75 5.25
CA TRP A 113 -21.67 -6.45 4.15
C TRP A 113 -22.53 -5.23 4.40
N ALA A 114 -23.22 -5.15 5.54
CA ALA A 114 -24.10 -4.03 5.87
C ALA A 114 -23.34 -2.69 5.88
N ARG A 115 -22.13 -2.66 6.45
CA ARG A 115 -21.26 -1.46 6.45
C ARG A 115 -20.80 -1.07 5.05
N THR A 116 -20.49 -2.06 4.20
CA THR A 116 -20.10 -1.80 2.80
C THR A 116 -21.29 -1.25 2.01
N LEU A 117 -22.44 -1.91 2.12
CA LEU A 117 -23.67 -1.54 1.44
C LEU A 117 -24.20 -0.16 1.86
N ALA A 118 -23.85 0.31 3.07
CA ALA A 118 -24.25 1.62 3.57
C ALA A 118 -23.79 2.77 2.66
N PHE A 119 -22.56 2.71 2.11
CA PHE A 119 -22.02 3.75 1.24
C PHE A 119 -22.13 3.43 -0.26
N VAL A 120 -22.45 2.19 -0.64
CA VAL A 120 -22.69 1.82 -2.05
C VAL A 120 -23.86 2.64 -2.60
N LYS A 121 -23.64 3.28 -3.75
CA LYS A 121 -24.61 4.17 -4.40
C LYS A 121 -24.76 3.89 -5.88
N ARG A 122 -25.78 4.49 -6.50
CA ARG A 122 -26.03 4.41 -7.94
C ARG A 122 -24.78 4.82 -8.73
N GLY A 123 -24.41 4.01 -9.71
CA GLY A 123 -23.24 4.24 -10.57
C GLY A 123 -21.98 3.51 -10.12
N ASP A 124 -21.92 3.03 -8.88
CA ASP A 124 -20.83 2.19 -8.39
C ASP A 124 -20.84 0.81 -9.07
N ILE A 125 -19.66 0.18 -9.11
CA ILE A 125 -19.47 -1.22 -9.52
C ILE A 125 -18.94 -1.98 -8.31
N VAL A 126 -19.55 -3.11 -7.97
CA VAL A 126 -19.14 -3.96 -6.85
C VAL A 126 -18.64 -5.30 -7.38
N VAL A 127 -17.35 -5.56 -7.23
CA VAL A 127 -16.70 -6.83 -7.60
C VAL A 127 -16.62 -7.71 -6.37
N MET A 128 -17.20 -8.92 -6.45
CA MET A 128 -17.23 -9.88 -5.35
C MET A 128 -16.45 -11.14 -5.67
N GLN A 129 -15.54 -11.54 -4.78
CA GLN A 129 -14.81 -12.81 -4.87
C GLN A 129 -14.78 -13.54 -3.52
N PHE A 130 -15.42 -14.71 -3.46
CA PHE A 130 -15.44 -15.60 -2.29
C PHE A 130 -15.29 -17.06 -2.75
N GLY A 131 -15.01 -17.98 -1.83
CA GLY A 131 -14.89 -19.41 -2.13
C GLY A 131 -13.89 -20.16 -1.24
N HIS A 132 -12.70 -19.60 -1.00
CA HIS A 132 -11.65 -20.31 -0.25
C HIS A 132 -12.06 -20.65 1.18
N ASN A 133 -12.76 -19.71 1.82
CA ASN A 133 -13.20 -19.86 3.20
C ASN A 133 -14.56 -20.56 3.30
N ASP A 134 -15.40 -20.41 2.27
CA ASP A 134 -16.67 -21.11 2.09
C ASP A 134 -16.49 -22.64 2.00
N ALA A 135 -15.35 -23.11 1.51
CA ALA A 135 -14.96 -24.52 1.48
C ALA A 135 -14.70 -25.17 2.84
N GLY A 136 -14.65 -24.37 3.91
CA GLY A 136 -14.43 -24.84 5.29
C GLY A 136 -15.61 -25.64 5.86
N ALA A 137 -15.47 -26.11 7.10
CA ALA A 137 -16.55 -26.78 7.79
C ALA A 137 -17.73 -25.83 8.02
N LEU A 138 -18.95 -26.37 7.87
CA LEU A 138 -20.19 -25.61 8.02
C LEU A 138 -20.35 -25.06 9.44
N ASN A 139 -19.97 -25.85 10.43
CA ASN A 139 -19.99 -25.53 11.84
C ASN A 139 -18.79 -26.18 12.53
N ASP A 140 -18.01 -25.41 13.29
CA ASP A 140 -16.87 -25.90 14.07
C ASP A 140 -16.57 -24.91 15.22
N THR A 141 -15.75 -25.30 16.19
CA THR A 141 -15.41 -24.46 17.36
C THR A 141 -14.32 -23.42 17.11
N SER A 142 -13.83 -23.28 15.87
CA SER A 142 -12.61 -22.53 15.55
C SER A 142 -12.81 -21.35 14.59
N ARG A 143 -13.65 -21.53 13.57
CA ARG A 143 -13.83 -20.63 12.43
C ARG A 143 -15.28 -20.59 11.96
N ALA A 144 -16.01 -21.72 12.02
CA ALA A 144 -17.44 -21.85 11.68
C ALA A 144 -17.87 -21.07 10.41
N ARG A 145 -17.08 -21.19 9.33
CA ARG A 145 -17.14 -20.28 8.17
C ARG A 145 -17.70 -20.89 6.89
N GLY A 146 -17.91 -22.20 6.84
CA GLY A 146 -18.35 -22.90 5.63
C GLY A 146 -19.75 -22.51 5.18
N THR A 147 -20.04 -22.80 3.92
CA THR A 147 -21.39 -22.69 3.32
C THR A 147 -21.82 -24.04 2.75
N ILE A 148 -23.12 -24.21 2.50
CA ILE A 148 -23.61 -25.40 1.81
C ILE A 148 -23.08 -25.36 0.37
N ARG A 149 -22.53 -26.48 -0.09
CA ARG A 149 -21.92 -26.60 -1.42
C ARG A 149 -22.97 -26.49 -2.51
N GLY A 150 -22.66 -25.78 -3.59
CA GLY A 150 -23.54 -25.63 -4.74
C GLY A 150 -24.24 -24.28 -4.86
N THR A 151 -25.20 -24.21 -5.78
CA THR A 151 -25.87 -22.97 -6.19
C THR A 151 -27.36 -22.92 -5.87
N GLY A 152 -27.89 -23.97 -5.23
CA GLY A 152 -29.32 -24.16 -5.01
C GLY A 152 -29.90 -23.34 -3.85
N GLY A 153 -31.09 -23.72 -3.40
CA GLY A 153 -31.82 -23.06 -2.31
C GLY A 153 -31.64 -23.73 -0.95
N GLU A 154 -30.65 -24.60 -0.81
CA GLU A 154 -30.46 -25.43 0.38
C GLU A 154 -30.18 -24.56 1.63
N THR A 155 -30.71 -25.04 2.76
CA THR A 155 -30.55 -24.41 4.08
C THR A 155 -30.28 -25.46 5.14
N GLU A 156 -29.52 -25.07 6.17
CA GLU A 156 -29.28 -25.88 7.36
C GLU A 156 -29.30 -24.98 8.60
N GLU A 157 -30.09 -25.34 9.60
CA GLU A 157 -30.09 -24.66 10.89
C GLU A 157 -28.95 -25.21 11.76
N ILE A 158 -28.16 -24.32 12.36
CA ILE A 158 -27.10 -24.70 13.27
C ILE A 158 -27.16 -23.89 14.55
N ASP A 159 -26.73 -24.51 15.65
CA ASP A 159 -26.21 -23.76 16.79
C ASP A 159 -24.71 -23.59 16.57
N ASN A 160 -24.29 -22.38 16.22
CA ASN A 160 -22.91 -22.09 15.87
C ASN A 160 -22.00 -22.37 17.07
N LEU A 161 -21.08 -23.32 16.91
CA LEU A 161 -20.21 -23.79 18.00
C LEU A 161 -19.19 -22.75 18.46
N LEU A 162 -18.90 -21.74 17.62
CA LEU A 162 -17.97 -20.65 17.91
C LEU A 162 -18.67 -19.45 18.55
N THR A 163 -19.83 -19.03 18.02
CA THR A 163 -20.55 -17.84 18.50
C THR A 163 -21.64 -18.14 19.52
N HIS A 164 -22.00 -19.42 19.67
CA HIS A 164 -23.12 -19.90 20.47
C HIS A 164 -24.47 -19.29 20.06
N GLN A 165 -24.56 -18.76 18.83
CA GLN A 165 -25.79 -18.22 18.27
C GLN A 165 -26.45 -19.25 17.35
N HIS A 166 -27.77 -19.29 17.38
CA HIS A 166 -28.55 -20.02 16.38
C HIS A 166 -28.52 -19.26 15.05
N GLU A 167 -28.21 -19.93 13.93
CA GLU A 167 -28.26 -19.33 12.60
C GLU A 167 -28.69 -20.31 11.51
N VAL A 168 -29.26 -19.77 10.43
CA VAL A 168 -29.59 -20.51 9.21
C VAL A 168 -28.48 -20.33 8.19
N VAL A 169 -27.85 -21.42 7.81
CA VAL A 169 -26.77 -21.46 6.81
C VAL A 169 -27.36 -21.77 5.44
N HIS A 170 -26.96 -21.00 4.43
CA HIS A 170 -27.40 -21.21 3.04
C HIS A 170 -26.30 -21.77 2.14
N SER A 171 -26.68 -22.13 0.91
CA SER A 171 -25.73 -22.46 -0.15
C SER A 171 -24.84 -21.28 -0.55
N TYR A 172 -23.64 -21.59 -1.05
CA TYR A 172 -22.72 -20.57 -1.60
C TYR A 172 -23.41 -19.69 -2.66
N GLY A 173 -24.14 -20.29 -3.60
CA GLY A 173 -24.84 -19.53 -4.61
C GLY A 173 -25.98 -18.67 -4.07
N TRP A 174 -26.62 -19.07 -2.96
CA TRP A 174 -27.60 -18.22 -2.29
C TRP A 174 -26.97 -16.92 -1.78
N TYR A 175 -25.81 -16.99 -1.12
CA TYR A 175 -25.12 -15.80 -0.62
C TYR A 175 -24.65 -14.87 -1.74
N LEU A 176 -24.15 -15.42 -2.86
CA LEU A 176 -23.82 -14.61 -4.04
C LEU A 176 -25.05 -13.91 -4.62
N ARG A 177 -26.19 -14.61 -4.75
CA ARG A 177 -27.46 -14.02 -5.20
C ARG A 177 -27.94 -12.93 -4.24
N ARG A 178 -27.74 -13.11 -2.93
CA ARG A 178 -28.05 -12.08 -1.93
C ARG A 178 -27.25 -10.79 -2.16
N PHE A 179 -25.94 -10.89 -2.38
CA PHE A 179 -25.13 -9.72 -2.72
C PHE A 179 -25.61 -9.04 -4.00
N VAL A 180 -25.84 -9.81 -5.07
CA VAL A 180 -26.35 -9.30 -6.35
C VAL A 180 -27.64 -8.51 -6.17
N ALA A 181 -28.61 -9.07 -5.43
CA ALA A 181 -29.89 -8.42 -5.16
C ALA A 181 -29.72 -7.10 -4.39
N ASP A 182 -28.93 -7.12 -3.31
CA ASP A 182 -28.68 -5.95 -2.47
C ASP A 182 -27.95 -4.82 -3.25
N ILE A 183 -26.98 -5.18 -4.11
CA ILE A 183 -26.25 -4.22 -4.96
C ILE A 183 -27.19 -3.57 -5.98
N ARG A 184 -28.04 -4.36 -6.64
CA ARG A 184 -29.06 -3.86 -7.56
C ARG A 184 -30.04 -2.93 -6.87
N ALA A 185 -30.44 -3.25 -5.64
CA ALA A 185 -31.33 -2.40 -4.84
C ALA A 185 -30.73 -1.01 -4.55
N LYS A 186 -29.40 -0.88 -4.49
CA LYS A 186 -28.70 0.41 -4.40
C LYS A 186 -28.50 1.12 -5.74
N GLY A 187 -28.91 0.50 -6.87
CA GLY A 187 -28.67 1.00 -8.22
C GLY A 187 -27.20 0.87 -8.67
N ALA A 188 -26.41 0.05 -7.99
CA ALA A 188 -25.03 -0.26 -8.36
C ALA A 188 -24.98 -1.52 -9.26
N THR A 189 -23.82 -1.77 -9.88
CA THR A 189 -23.62 -2.90 -10.80
C THR A 189 -22.82 -4.02 -10.14
N PRO A 190 -23.41 -5.21 -9.93
CA PRO A 190 -22.68 -6.36 -9.40
C PRO A 190 -21.82 -7.03 -10.47
N VAL A 191 -20.63 -7.47 -10.07
CA VAL A 191 -19.70 -8.27 -10.87
C VAL A 191 -19.22 -9.44 -10.00
N ILE A 192 -19.33 -10.67 -10.50
CA ILE A 192 -18.83 -11.85 -9.83
C ILE A 192 -17.44 -12.18 -10.37
N CYS A 193 -16.49 -12.40 -9.48
CA CYS A 193 -15.13 -12.79 -9.80
C CYS A 193 -14.84 -14.17 -9.18
N ALA A 194 -14.33 -15.11 -9.97
CA ALA A 194 -13.98 -16.44 -9.47
C ALA A 194 -12.82 -16.37 -8.44
N PRO A 195 -12.76 -17.26 -7.43
CA PRO A 195 -11.59 -17.36 -6.57
C PRO A 195 -10.33 -17.74 -7.37
N ILE A 196 -9.17 -17.27 -6.93
CA ILE A 196 -7.88 -17.66 -7.51
C ILE A 196 -7.67 -19.19 -7.39
N PRO A 197 -6.90 -19.84 -8.28
CA PRO A 197 -6.58 -21.25 -8.13
C PRO A 197 -5.58 -21.44 -6.99
N HIS A 198 -5.68 -22.57 -6.30
CA HIS A 198 -4.65 -22.99 -5.37
C HIS A 198 -3.35 -23.37 -6.11
N LYS A 199 -2.23 -23.34 -5.39
CA LYS A 199 -0.91 -23.83 -5.83
C LYS A 199 -0.90 -25.36 -5.93
N GLN A 200 -1.70 -25.90 -6.84
CA GLN A 200 -1.93 -27.33 -7.07
C GLN A 200 -1.89 -27.63 -8.55
N TRP A 201 -1.45 -28.83 -8.90
CA TRP A 201 -1.34 -29.30 -10.27
C TRP A 201 -2.09 -30.61 -10.45
N ASP A 202 -2.63 -30.83 -11.65
CA ASP A 202 -3.24 -32.10 -12.05
C ASP A 202 -2.18 -33.13 -12.48
N ALA A 203 -2.66 -34.31 -12.91
CA ALA A 203 -1.81 -35.42 -13.33
C ALA A 203 -0.93 -35.09 -14.56
N ASP A 204 -1.36 -34.12 -15.38
CA ASP A 204 -0.64 -33.66 -16.57
C ASP A 204 0.33 -32.51 -16.25
N GLY A 205 0.45 -32.14 -14.97
CA GLY A 205 1.32 -31.06 -14.51
C GLY A 205 0.79 -29.66 -14.83
N ARG A 206 -0.50 -29.51 -15.15
CA ARG A 206 -1.16 -28.20 -15.34
C ARG A 206 -1.75 -27.69 -14.04
N ALA A 207 -1.83 -26.37 -13.88
CA ALA A 207 -2.47 -25.78 -12.72
C ALA A 207 -3.93 -26.26 -12.59
N LYS A 208 -4.33 -26.73 -11.42
CA LYS A 208 -5.68 -27.24 -11.22
C LYS A 208 -6.70 -26.11 -11.35
N ARG A 209 -7.78 -26.34 -12.10
CA ARG A 209 -8.92 -25.42 -12.16
C ARG A 209 -10.08 -25.90 -11.31
N ASP A 210 -10.75 -24.97 -10.64
CA ASP A 210 -11.84 -25.26 -9.70
C ASP A 210 -13.23 -25.23 -10.39
N ARG A 211 -13.28 -25.64 -11.66
CA ARG A 211 -14.47 -25.55 -12.55
C ARG A 211 -15.69 -26.31 -12.04
N ASP A 212 -15.48 -27.38 -11.28
CA ASP A 212 -16.55 -28.21 -10.73
C ASP A 212 -16.93 -27.81 -9.29
N THR A 213 -16.34 -26.74 -8.77
CA THR A 213 -16.55 -26.27 -7.38
C THR A 213 -16.80 -24.75 -7.34
N TYR A 214 -16.21 -24.01 -6.40
CA TYR A 214 -16.52 -22.60 -6.13
C TYR A 214 -16.31 -21.67 -7.34
N ALA A 215 -15.32 -21.91 -8.20
CA ALA A 215 -15.18 -21.13 -9.44
C ALA A 215 -16.31 -21.42 -10.43
N GLY A 216 -16.68 -22.69 -10.60
CA GLY A 216 -17.83 -23.09 -11.42
C GLY A 216 -19.16 -22.59 -10.88
N TRP A 217 -19.38 -22.66 -9.57
CA TRP A 217 -20.60 -22.17 -8.92
C TRP A 217 -20.71 -20.65 -9.02
N ALA A 218 -19.60 -19.92 -8.88
CA ALA A 218 -19.57 -18.47 -9.11
C ALA A 218 -19.96 -18.15 -10.56
N ALA A 219 -19.41 -18.88 -11.54
CA ALA A 219 -19.77 -18.73 -12.96
C ALA A 219 -21.25 -19.03 -13.22
N ALA A 220 -21.78 -20.10 -12.63
CA ALA A 220 -23.17 -20.51 -12.77
C ALA A 220 -24.13 -19.46 -12.20
N VAL A 221 -23.83 -18.89 -11.02
CA VAL A 221 -24.61 -17.79 -10.44
C VAL A 221 -24.50 -16.53 -11.30
N ALA A 222 -23.31 -16.20 -11.80
CA ALA A 222 -23.15 -15.03 -12.67
C ALA A 222 -24.01 -15.13 -13.92
N LYS A 223 -24.03 -16.33 -14.53
CA LYS A 223 -24.88 -16.64 -15.67
C LYS A 223 -26.36 -16.58 -15.33
N SER A 224 -26.81 -17.19 -14.22
CA SER A 224 -28.22 -17.22 -13.84
C SER A 224 -28.77 -15.84 -13.48
N GLU A 225 -27.93 -15.01 -12.84
CA GLU A 225 -28.29 -13.65 -12.47
C GLU A 225 -28.11 -12.65 -13.62
N GLY A 226 -27.47 -13.03 -14.73
CA GLY A 226 -27.17 -12.11 -15.83
C GLY A 226 -26.24 -10.97 -15.41
N VAL A 227 -25.23 -11.28 -14.60
CA VAL A 227 -24.21 -10.32 -14.14
C VAL A 227 -22.87 -10.62 -14.78
N ALA A 228 -21.99 -9.63 -14.82
CA ALA A 228 -20.66 -9.80 -15.38
C ALA A 228 -19.85 -10.83 -14.58
N PHE A 229 -19.03 -11.62 -15.28
CA PHE A 229 -18.17 -12.63 -14.69
C PHE A 229 -16.71 -12.40 -15.09
N VAL A 230 -15.83 -12.31 -14.10
CA VAL A 230 -14.38 -12.35 -14.30
C VAL A 230 -13.90 -13.75 -13.92
N ASP A 231 -13.54 -14.55 -14.93
CA ASP A 231 -13.00 -15.90 -14.74
C ASP A 231 -11.52 -15.85 -14.31
N LEU A 232 -11.31 -15.37 -13.09
CA LEU A 232 -9.98 -15.20 -12.51
C LEU A 232 -9.28 -16.55 -12.28
N ASN A 233 -10.04 -17.61 -11.96
CA ASN A 233 -9.49 -18.95 -11.75
C ASN A 233 -8.82 -19.48 -13.03
N GLU A 234 -9.56 -19.48 -14.15
CA GLU A 234 -9.03 -19.91 -15.44
C GLU A 234 -7.92 -18.98 -15.94
N GLY A 235 -8.09 -17.66 -15.78
CA GLY A 235 -7.12 -16.68 -16.21
C GLY A 235 -5.76 -16.85 -15.52
N ILE A 236 -5.75 -17.05 -14.21
CA ILE A 236 -4.51 -17.31 -13.45
C ILE A 236 -3.97 -18.71 -13.77
N ALA A 237 -4.81 -19.73 -13.86
CA ALA A 237 -4.35 -21.09 -14.16
C ALA A 237 -3.62 -21.16 -15.50
N ARG A 238 -4.06 -20.41 -16.52
CA ARG A 238 -3.32 -20.25 -17.79
C ARG A 238 -1.96 -19.59 -17.59
N ARG A 239 -1.89 -18.51 -16.80
CA ARG A 239 -0.61 -17.87 -16.47
C ARG A 239 0.33 -18.83 -15.74
N TYR A 240 -0.19 -19.65 -14.85
CA TYR A 240 0.61 -20.65 -14.14
C TYR A 240 1.12 -21.73 -15.06
N ASP A 241 0.30 -22.20 -16.02
CA ASP A 241 0.75 -23.14 -17.05
C ASP A 241 1.87 -22.54 -17.91
N ASP A 242 1.73 -21.28 -18.32
CA ASP A 242 2.72 -20.58 -19.16
C ASP A 242 4.06 -20.35 -18.43
N LEU A 243 3.99 -20.02 -17.13
CA LEU A 243 5.17 -19.76 -16.30
C LEU A 243 5.91 -21.04 -15.91
N GLY A 244 5.19 -22.16 -15.79
CA GLY A 244 5.71 -23.40 -15.25
C GLY A 244 5.85 -23.38 -13.72
N ARG A 245 5.89 -24.59 -13.16
CA ARG A 245 5.80 -24.83 -11.70
C ARG A 245 6.79 -24.02 -10.88
N ASP A 246 8.07 -24.01 -11.22
CA ASP A 246 9.11 -23.35 -10.42
C ASP A 246 8.94 -21.83 -10.34
N ALA A 247 8.52 -21.20 -11.43
CA ALA A 247 8.22 -19.78 -11.45
C ALA A 247 6.96 -19.46 -10.63
N VAL A 248 5.93 -20.31 -10.73
CA VAL A 248 4.72 -20.17 -9.91
C VAL A 248 5.02 -20.30 -8.42
N MET A 249 5.92 -21.21 -8.01
CA MET A 249 6.31 -21.34 -6.60
C MET A 249 6.88 -20.04 -6.02
N ARG A 250 7.57 -19.23 -6.84
CA ARG A 250 8.11 -17.91 -6.44
C ARG A 250 7.04 -16.81 -6.33
N LEU A 251 5.81 -17.05 -6.75
CA LEU A 251 4.67 -16.13 -6.58
C LEU A 251 3.98 -16.29 -5.22
N PHE A 252 4.46 -17.19 -4.37
CA PHE A 252 3.97 -17.41 -3.02
C PHE A 252 5.08 -17.09 -2.01
N PRO A 253 4.76 -16.66 -0.77
CA PRO A 253 5.74 -16.40 0.26
C PRO A 253 6.55 -17.65 0.62
N LEU A 254 7.89 -17.55 0.59
CA LEU A 254 8.79 -18.62 1.05
C LEU A 254 8.88 -18.72 2.58
N THR A 255 8.39 -17.70 3.28
CA THR A 255 8.39 -17.56 4.74
C THR A 255 7.31 -18.40 5.43
N THR A 256 6.35 -18.93 4.66
CA THR A 256 5.28 -19.79 5.18
C THR A 256 5.43 -21.17 4.53
N PRO A 257 5.88 -22.20 5.29
CA PRO A 257 5.92 -23.57 4.81
C PRO A 257 4.55 -23.99 4.27
N ASP A 258 4.53 -24.66 3.12
CA ASP A 258 3.32 -25.21 2.48
C ASP A 258 2.20 -24.20 2.15
N GLU A 259 2.55 -22.92 1.97
CA GLU A 259 1.61 -21.91 1.50
C GLU A 259 1.10 -22.25 0.09
N HIS A 260 -0.20 -22.47 -0.04
CA HIS A 260 -0.84 -22.97 -1.25
C HIS A 260 -2.00 -22.09 -1.74
N THR A 261 -2.28 -20.99 -1.05
CA THR A 261 -3.42 -20.11 -1.36
C THR A 261 -2.99 -18.65 -1.46
N HIS A 262 -2.22 -18.16 -0.51
CA HIS A 262 -1.89 -16.73 -0.43
C HIS A 262 -0.66 -16.40 -1.26
N THR A 263 -0.84 -15.55 -2.26
CA THR A 263 0.24 -15.03 -3.09
C THR A 263 1.12 -14.03 -2.35
N ASN A 264 2.37 -13.89 -2.77
CA ASN A 264 3.19 -12.76 -2.40
C ASN A 264 2.84 -11.52 -3.24
N TRP A 265 3.60 -10.43 -3.13
CA TRP A 265 3.31 -9.21 -3.89
C TRP A 265 3.33 -9.44 -5.41
N ALA A 266 4.33 -10.15 -5.92
CA ALA A 266 4.43 -10.45 -7.35
C ALA A 266 3.25 -11.31 -7.83
N GLY A 267 2.85 -12.30 -7.03
CA GLY A 267 1.64 -13.09 -7.32
C GLY A 267 0.36 -12.26 -7.27
N ALA A 268 0.21 -11.35 -6.30
CA ALA A 268 -0.94 -10.46 -6.21
C ALA A 268 -1.02 -9.47 -7.39
N VAL A 269 0.13 -8.96 -7.86
CA VAL A 269 0.23 -8.12 -9.07
C VAL A 269 -0.18 -8.90 -10.31
N LEU A 270 0.28 -10.14 -10.46
CA LEU A 270 -0.14 -11.02 -11.56
C LEU A 270 -1.66 -11.23 -11.54
N ASN A 271 -2.22 -11.55 -10.37
CA ASN A 271 -3.66 -11.75 -10.21
C ASN A 271 -4.44 -10.47 -10.53
N ALA A 272 -3.97 -9.30 -10.07
CA ALA A 272 -4.59 -8.01 -10.38
C ALA A 272 -4.55 -7.67 -11.87
N GLN A 273 -3.48 -8.03 -12.58
CA GLN A 273 -3.40 -7.88 -14.03
C GLN A 273 -4.46 -8.73 -14.75
N VAL A 274 -4.69 -9.97 -14.29
CA VAL A 274 -5.75 -10.84 -14.83
C VAL A 274 -7.13 -10.23 -14.56
N VAL A 275 -7.39 -9.72 -13.35
CA VAL A 275 -8.64 -9.03 -13.03
C VAL A 275 -8.85 -7.79 -13.90
N ALA A 276 -7.84 -6.92 -14.03
CA ALA A 276 -7.90 -5.72 -14.87
C ALA A 276 -8.19 -6.08 -16.34
N THR A 277 -7.59 -7.17 -16.84
CA THR A 277 -7.86 -7.70 -18.18
C THR A 277 -9.31 -8.18 -18.31
N GLY A 278 -9.82 -8.92 -17.33
CA GLY A 278 -11.21 -9.39 -17.30
C GLY A 278 -12.23 -8.25 -17.23
N LEU A 279 -12.00 -7.25 -16.37
CA LEU A 279 -12.84 -6.06 -16.27
C LEU A 279 -12.86 -5.26 -17.57
N LYS A 280 -11.70 -5.13 -18.25
CA LYS A 280 -11.62 -4.49 -19.56
C LYS A 280 -12.36 -5.30 -20.63
N ALA A 281 -12.24 -6.62 -20.62
CA ALA A 281 -12.91 -7.51 -21.57
C ALA A 281 -14.43 -7.56 -21.39
N TRP A 282 -14.93 -7.31 -20.17
CA TRP A 282 -16.36 -7.16 -19.93
C TRP A 282 -16.98 -5.99 -20.74
N GLY A 283 -16.21 -4.93 -21.01
CA GLY A 283 -16.62 -3.87 -21.94
C GLY A 283 -17.58 -2.82 -21.37
N ASP A 284 -17.77 -2.76 -20.05
CA ASP A 284 -18.52 -1.65 -19.44
C ASP A 284 -17.76 -0.32 -19.68
N PRO A 285 -18.41 0.70 -20.27
CA PRO A 285 -17.74 1.95 -20.65
C PRO A 285 -17.15 2.70 -19.45
N ARG A 286 -17.70 2.51 -18.24
CA ARG A 286 -17.16 3.12 -17.03
C ARG A 286 -15.79 2.56 -16.68
N ILE A 287 -15.58 1.25 -16.84
CA ILE A 287 -14.27 0.64 -16.59
C ILE A 287 -13.21 1.27 -17.51
N ALA A 288 -13.50 1.37 -18.81
CA ALA A 288 -12.58 2.01 -19.76
C ALA A 288 -12.33 3.49 -19.41
N ALA A 289 -13.35 4.23 -18.97
CA ALA A 289 -13.23 5.62 -18.56
C ALA A 289 -12.42 5.81 -17.27
N TRP A 290 -12.46 4.84 -16.36
CA TRP A 290 -11.78 4.90 -15.06
C TRP A 290 -10.35 4.37 -15.08
N MET A 291 -10.02 3.48 -16.00
CA MET A 291 -8.66 2.93 -16.11
C MET A 291 -7.66 3.97 -16.63
N LYS A 292 -6.42 3.88 -16.16
CA LYS A 292 -5.31 4.67 -16.70
C LYS A 292 -5.02 4.26 -18.15
N PRO A 293 -4.52 5.18 -19.00
CA PRO A 293 -4.16 4.87 -20.39
C PRO A 293 -3.08 3.81 -20.53
N GLN A 294 -2.16 3.76 -19.56
CA GLN A 294 -1.06 2.82 -19.50
C GLN A 294 -1.17 1.97 -18.23
N ALA A 295 -0.93 0.66 -18.38
CA ALA A 295 -0.82 -0.22 -17.23
C ALA A 295 0.40 0.19 -16.38
N PRO A 296 0.34 0.05 -15.04
CA PRO A 296 1.48 0.35 -14.19
C PRO A 296 2.67 -0.54 -14.53
N THR A 297 3.84 0.08 -14.69
CA THR A 297 5.12 -0.61 -14.80
C THR A 297 5.59 -1.01 -13.41
N ASP A 298 5.59 -2.31 -13.11
CA ASP A 298 6.05 -2.89 -11.84
C ASP A 298 5.50 -2.17 -10.59
N PRO A 299 4.20 -2.34 -10.28
CA PRO A 299 3.60 -1.79 -9.07
C PRO A 299 4.47 -2.20 -7.88
N GLN A 300 5.03 -1.24 -7.14
CA GLN A 300 5.79 -1.56 -5.94
C GLN A 300 4.83 -1.88 -4.80
N PRO A 301 5.16 -2.85 -3.92
CA PRO A 301 4.40 -2.97 -2.67
C PRO A 301 4.50 -1.61 -1.97
N PRO A 302 3.43 -1.13 -1.30
CA PRO A 302 3.58 0.03 -0.45
C PRO A 302 4.79 -0.22 0.46
N ALA A 303 5.59 0.83 0.70
CA ALA A 303 6.71 0.74 1.62
C ALA A 303 6.21 0.02 2.87
N ARG A 304 6.92 -1.03 3.32
CA ARG A 304 6.52 -1.73 4.53
C ARG A 304 6.24 -0.67 5.58
N GLU A 305 5.20 -0.89 6.39
CA GLU A 305 5.13 -0.14 7.63
C GLU A 305 6.51 -0.21 8.25
N ASP A 306 7.15 0.94 8.31
CA ASP A 306 8.13 1.13 9.33
C ASP A 306 7.34 0.91 10.63
N ASP A 307 7.47 -0.28 11.22
CA ASP A 307 6.87 -0.64 12.51
C ASP A 307 7.40 0.26 13.63
N ARG A 308 8.46 1.05 13.34
CA ARG A 308 8.83 2.12 14.25
C ARG A 308 7.70 3.13 14.34
N PRO A 309 7.36 3.55 15.57
CA PRO A 309 6.37 4.61 15.76
C PRO A 309 6.78 5.85 14.95
N ILE A 310 5.79 6.55 14.40
CA ILE A 310 5.98 7.95 14.01
C ILE A 310 6.28 8.67 15.32
N VAL A 311 7.56 8.80 15.65
CA VAL A 311 7.99 9.53 16.85
C VAL A 311 7.56 10.98 16.65
N ASP A 312 6.95 11.63 17.63
CA ASP A 312 6.68 13.07 17.53
C ASP A 312 8.00 13.81 17.23
N ALA A 313 8.08 14.48 16.09
CA ALA A 313 9.32 15.16 15.71
C ALA A 313 9.72 16.27 16.70
N ARG A 314 8.78 16.79 17.50
CA ARG A 314 9.04 17.83 18.50
C ARG A 314 9.81 17.29 19.70
N THR A 315 9.81 15.98 19.92
CA THR A 315 10.41 15.36 21.11
C THR A 315 11.80 14.78 20.87
N VAL A 316 12.22 14.65 19.61
CA VAL A 316 13.57 14.17 19.29
C VAL A 316 14.54 15.36 19.30
N PRO A 317 15.60 15.33 20.13
CA PRO A 317 16.63 16.36 20.15
C PRO A 317 17.28 16.53 18.77
N ASP A 318 17.61 17.76 18.42
CA ASP A 318 18.40 18.03 17.23
C ASP A 318 19.88 17.75 17.52
N GLU A 319 20.55 17.04 16.62
CA GLU A 319 22.02 16.99 16.65
C GLU A 319 22.58 18.34 16.21
N ALA A 320 23.47 18.92 17.01
CA ALA A 320 24.10 20.21 16.75
C ALA A 320 25.59 20.01 16.41
N PRO A 321 26.20 20.93 15.63
CA PRO A 321 27.64 20.94 15.40
C PRO A 321 28.41 20.96 16.74
N ARG A 322 29.47 20.17 16.85
CA ARG A 322 30.33 20.14 18.05
C ARG A 322 31.19 21.39 18.15
N ASP A 323 31.70 21.86 17.02
CA ASP A 323 32.45 23.11 16.90
C ASP A 323 31.81 23.99 15.83
N THR A 324 31.14 25.07 16.25
CA THR A 324 30.41 25.95 15.33
C THR A 324 31.33 26.81 14.45
N SER A 325 32.64 26.85 14.73
CA SER A 325 33.61 27.54 13.87
C SER A 325 33.99 26.74 12.63
N LEU A 326 33.81 25.41 12.65
CA LEU A 326 34.08 24.54 11.52
C LEU A 326 32.87 24.46 10.57
N PRO A 327 33.09 24.20 9.26
CA PRO A 327 32.04 23.75 8.36
C PRO A 327 31.33 22.49 8.90
N THR A 328 30.08 22.30 8.52
CA THR A 328 29.30 21.11 8.91
C THR A 328 28.80 20.35 7.69
N LEU A 329 28.99 19.03 7.72
CA LEU A 329 28.29 18.07 6.87
C LEU A 329 27.00 17.65 7.56
N TYR A 330 25.87 18.17 7.08
CA TYR A 330 24.54 17.76 7.54
C TYR A 330 24.04 16.58 6.72
N LEU A 331 23.55 15.55 7.40
CA LEU A 331 22.86 14.40 6.79
C LEU A 331 21.36 14.56 7.03
N VAL A 332 20.60 14.70 5.96
CA VAL A 332 19.14 14.84 5.98
C VAL A 332 18.55 13.63 5.30
N GLY A 333 17.60 12.98 5.96
CA GLY A 333 16.96 11.81 5.37
C GLY A 333 16.09 11.03 6.32
N ASP A 334 15.86 9.78 5.93
CA ASP A 334 14.97 8.86 6.61
C ASP A 334 15.72 7.84 7.50
N SER A 335 15.06 6.70 7.74
CA SER A 335 15.58 5.61 8.53
C SER A 335 16.85 4.94 8.03
N THR A 336 17.09 5.01 6.72
CA THR A 336 18.27 4.40 6.10
C THR A 336 19.50 5.32 6.19
N VAL A 337 19.30 6.57 6.67
CA VAL A 337 20.36 7.54 6.97
C VAL A 337 20.55 7.68 8.49
N LYS A 338 19.47 7.64 9.27
CA LYS A 338 19.43 7.92 10.72
C LYS A 338 20.47 7.15 11.56
N SER A 339 20.99 7.86 12.57
CA SER A 339 21.77 7.32 13.68
C SER A 339 20.89 6.59 14.70
N GLY A 340 21.37 5.42 15.14
CA GLY A 340 20.68 4.53 16.07
C GLY A 340 19.35 3.96 15.54
N GLY A 341 18.96 2.80 16.05
CA GLY A 341 17.67 2.21 15.73
C GLY A 341 17.35 1.02 16.63
N VAL A 342 16.12 0.53 16.51
CA VAL A 342 15.64 -0.65 17.25
C VAL A 342 16.05 -1.91 16.51
N ASN A 343 16.23 -3.01 17.25
CA ASN A 343 16.49 -4.34 16.68
C ASN A 343 17.71 -4.40 15.75
N GLY A 344 18.75 -3.61 16.04
CA GLY A 344 19.99 -3.59 15.26
C GLY A 344 19.91 -2.86 13.92
N ALA A 345 18.77 -2.23 13.60
CA ALA A 345 18.63 -1.39 12.40
C ALA A 345 19.45 -0.10 12.53
N VAL A 346 20.31 0.18 11.55
CA VAL A 346 21.20 1.36 11.54
C VAL A 346 21.27 1.91 10.11
N GLY A 347 21.18 3.24 9.98
CA GLY A 347 21.36 3.94 8.71
C GLY A 347 22.82 4.25 8.41
N TRP A 348 23.15 4.49 7.14
CA TRP A 348 24.54 4.75 6.71
C TRP A 348 25.14 6.02 7.33
N GLY A 349 24.31 6.97 7.77
CA GLY A 349 24.77 8.20 8.40
C GLY A 349 25.44 7.97 9.75
N GLU A 350 25.11 6.89 10.46
CA GLU A 350 25.85 6.45 11.67
C GLU A 350 27.30 6.09 11.32
N ALA A 351 27.51 5.45 10.16
CA ALA A 351 28.79 4.87 9.77
C ALA A 351 29.68 5.82 8.94
N ILE A 352 29.20 7.02 8.62
CA ILE A 352 29.91 7.90 7.69
C ILE A 352 30.97 8.80 8.36
N ALA A 353 30.80 9.15 9.64
CA ALA A 353 31.69 10.08 10.33
C ALA A 353 33.19 9.68 10.30
N PRO A 354 33.57 8.39 10.46
CA PRO A 354 34.98 7.97 10.40
C PRO A 354 35.69 8.25 9.07
N TRP A 355 34.96 8.54 7.99
CA TRP A 355 35.54 8.87 6.68
C TRP A 355 35.98 10.34 6.56
N PHE A 356 35.71 11.16 7.57
CA PHE A 356 36.02 12.58 7.60
C PHE A 356 36.99 12.93 8.73
N ASP A 357 37.86 13.92 8.49
CA ASP A 357 38.69 14.54 9.52
C ASP A 357 37.81 15.47 10.38
N THR A 358 37.36 14.95 11.52
CA THR A 358 36.48 15.67 12.44
C THR A 358 37.15 16.87 13.13
N GLY A 359 38.45 17.08 12.93
CA GLY A 359 39.14 18.32 13.31
C GLY A 359 38.97 19.45 12.27
N ARG A 360 38.39 19.16 11.10
CA ARG A 360 38.20 20.12 10.00
C ARG A 360 36.74 20.30 9.60
N ILE A 361 35.87 19.35 9.92
CA ILE A 361 34.45 19.39 9.61
C ILE A 361 33.62 18.71 10.71
N ASN A 362 32.46 19.24 11.03
CA ASN A 362 31.46 18.51 11.82
C ASN A 362 30.70 17.52 10.94
N VAL A 363 30.28 16.39 11.49
CA VAL A 363 29.30 15.50 10.85
C VAL A 363 28.07 15.45 11.77
N VAL A 364 26.93 15.91 11.26
CA VAL A 364 25.67 16.04 12.01
C VAL A 364 24.60 15.22 11.30
N ASN A 365 24.08 14.19 11.95
CA ASN A 365 23.03 13.35 11.38
C ASN A 365 21.65 13.83 11.82
N ALA A 366 21.03 14.66 10.98
CA ALA A 366 19.68 15.17 11.22
C ALA A 366 18.58 14.26 10.63
N ALA A 367 18.92 13.06 10.18
CA ALA A 367 17.96 12.12 9.61
C ALA A 367 17.09 11.46 10.69
N ILE A 368 15.83 11.16 10.33
CA ILE A 368 14.88 10.56 11.25
C ILE A 368 14.07 9.42 10.62
N GLY A 369 13.90 8.34 11.38
CA GLY A 369 13.13 7.18 10.95
C GLY A 369 11.68 7.52 10.63
N GLY A 370 11.15 6.87 9.59
CA GLY A 370 9.76 6.99 9.17
C GLY A 370 9.40 8.33 8.52
N ARG A 371 10.36 9.16 8.08
CA ARG A 371 10.08 10.41 7.37
C ARG A 371 10.25 10.26 5.86
N SER A 372 9.42 10.99 5.15
CA SER A 372 9.50 11.26 3.72
C SER A 372 9.98 12.69 3.50
N SER A 373 10.26 13.06 2.24
CA SER A 373 10.54 14.46 1.88
C SER A 373 9.42 15.39 2.34
N ARG A 374 8.15 14.97 2.23
CA ARG A 374 6.98 15.70 2.73
C ARG A 374 6.98 15.86 4.24
N THR A 375 7.01 14.76 4.99
CA THR A 375 6.82 14.81 6.45
C THR A 375 7.98 15.48 7.16
N TYR A 376 9.20 15.33 6.63
CA TYR A 376 10.36 16.07 7.14
C TYR A 376 10.19 17.60 6.99
N TYR A 377 9.54 18.05 5.92
CA TYR A 377 9.19 19.45 5.70
C TYR A 377 8.07 19.89 6.65
N THR A 378 6.93 19.20 6.64
CA THR A 378 5.72 19.63 7.37
C THR A 378 5.84 19.53 8.88
N GLU A 379 6.74 18.69 9.39
CA GLU A 379 7.05 18.60 10.81
C GLU A 379 8.06 19.65 11.29
N GLY A 380 8.50 20.55 10.40
CA GLY A 380 9.43 21.64 10.71
C GLY A 380 10.87 21.19 10.93
N ARG A 381 11.25 19.95 10.57
CA ARG A 381 12.62 19.46 10.77
C ARG A 381 13.60 20.13 9.82
N TRP A 382 13.16 20.33 8.57
CA TRP A 382 13.95 21.11 7.63
C TRP A 382 14.25 22.51 8.16
N ASP A 383 13.28 23.17 8.79
CA ASP A 383 13.49 24.51 9.36
C ASP A 383 14.56 24.53 10.45
N ARG A 384 14.69 23.46 11.24
CA ARG A 384 15.74 23.35 12.27
C ARG A 384 17.12 23.18 11.67
N VAL A 385 17.26 22.35 10.62
CA VAL A 385 18.53 22.22 9.89
C VAL A 385 18.86 23.55 9.21
N ARG A 386 17.92 24.10 8.44
CA ARG A 386 18.04 25.39 7.73
C ARG A 386 18.39 26.55 8.64
N GLY A 387 17.90 26.54 9.88
CA GLY A 387 18.23 27.54 10.91
C GLY A 387 19.69 27.52 11.34
N GLN A 388 20.35 26.36 11.27
CA GLN A 388 21.75 26.15 11.67
C GLN A 388 22.74 26.27 10.50
N LEU A 389 22.26 26.23 9.24
CA LEU A 389 23.12 26.31 8.06
C LEU A 389 23.84 27.65 7.97
N LYS A 390 25.13 27.58 7.64
CA LYS A 390 25.99 28.72 7.31
C LYS A 390 26.79 28.47 6.04
N ARG A 391 27.38 29.55 5.51
CA ARG A 391 28.21 29.50 4.31
C ARG A 391 29.38 28.54 4.52
N GLY A 392 29.59 27.64 3.55
CA GLY A 392 30.64 26.62 3.59
C GLY A 392 30.19 25.26 4.13
N ASP A 393 28.99 25.17 4.70
CA ASP A 393 28.41 23.86 5.07
C ASP A 393 28.08 23.04 3.82
N VAL A 394 27.95 21.73 4.01
CA VAL A 394 27.52 20.77 2.98
C VAL A 394 26.31 20.00 3.49
N VAL A 395 25.29 19.82 2.66
CA VAL A 395 24.07 19.09 3.01
C VAL A 395 23.89 17.90 2.08
N LEU A 396 23.91 16.69 2.64
CA LEU A 396 23.50 15.47 1.95
C LEU A 396 22.02 15.22 2.22
N ILE A 397 21.22 15.05 1.18
CA ILE A 397 19.78 14.83 1.31
C ILE A 397 19.39 13.52 0.63
N GLN A 398 18.82 12.57 1.37
CA GLN A 398 18.31 11.31 0.83
C GLN A 398 16.88 11.04 1.34
N PHE A 399 15.92 11.01 0.42
CA PHE A 399 14.53 10.61 0.65
C PHE A 399 14.02 9.74 -0.51
N GLY A 400 12.90 9.05 -0.30
CA GLY A 400 12.30 8.17 -1.30
C GLY A 400 11.65 6.92 -0.71
N HIS A 401 12.23 6.34 0.36
CA HIS A 401 11.69 5.10 0.96
C HIS A 401 10.28 5.27 1.51
N ASN A 402 9.96 6.44 2.06
CA ASN A 402 8.66 6.74 2.66
C ASN A 402 7.77 7.65 1.78
N ASP A 403 8.26 8.06 0.62
CA ASP A 403 7.61 9.03 -0.27
C ASP A 403 6.63 8.39 -1.24
N GLY A 404 6.88 7.13 -1.62
CA GLY A 404 5.99 6.38 -2.51
C GLY A 404 4.68 5.99 -1.81
N GLY A 405 3.62 5.78 -2.58
CA GLY A 405 2.31 5.35 -2.08
C GLY A 405 1.18 6.30 -2.47
N ARG A 406 -0.03 6.00 -1.99
CA ARG A 406 -1.22 6.83 -2.24
C ARG A 406 -1.41 7.83 -1.10
N ILE A 407 -1.60 9.10 -1.45
CA ILE A 407 -1.97 10.16 -0.50
C ILE A 407 -3.37 9.88 0.08
N GLY A 408 -3.57 10.17 1.37
CA GLY A 408 -4.81 9.84 2.09
C GLY A 408 -5.00 8.36 2.38
N ASP A 409 -3.98 7.52 2.18
CA ASP A 409 -4.01 6.13 2.64
C ASP A 409 -3.53 6.05 4.09
N PRO A 410 -4.36 5.55 5.05
CA PRO A 410 -3.93 5.39 6.43
C PRO A 410 -2.67 4.53 6.60
N ALA A 411 -2.48 3.53 5.73
CA ALA A 411 -1.29 2.67 5.76
C ALA A 411 -0.01 3.44 5.42
N MET A 412 -0.13 4.54 4.67
CA MET A 412 1.01 5.40 4.32
C MET A 412 1.37 6.40 5.42
N LYS A 413 0.64 6.41 6.55
CA LYS A 413 1.01 7.21 7.73
C LYS A 413 1.23 8.71 7.41
N ASN A 414 0.49 9.23 6.43
CA ASN A 414 0.62 10.59 5.88
C ASN A 414 2.00 10.94 5.30
N ARG A 415 2.81 9.94 4.92
CA ARG A 415 4.18 10.13 4.42
C ARG A 415 4.25 10.36 2.91
N ALA A 416 3.31 9.80 2.14
CA ALA A 416 3.37 9.85 0.69
C ALA A 416 3.41 11.31 0.16
N SER A 417 4.29 11.55 -0.81
CA SER A 417 4.35 12.79 -1.60
C SER A 417 3.73 12.56 -2.98
N ALA A 418 3.35 13.65 -3.68
CA ALA A 418 2.83 13.51 -5.03
C ALA A 418 3.98 13.10 -5.99
N PRO A 419 3.70 12.32 -7.04
CA PRO A 419 4.75 11.93 -7.99
C PRO A 419 5.15 13.11 -8.87
N GLY A 420 6.44 13.23 -9.20
CA GLY A 420 6.97 14.19 -10.17
C GLY A 420 7.97 15.19 -9.59
N THR A 421 8.36 16.15 -10.44
CA THR A 421 9.27 17.26 -10.10
C THR A 421 8.62 18.63 -10.27
N GLY A 422 7.39 18.68 -10.78
CA GLY A 422 6.68 19.92 -11.08
C GLY A 422 5.95 20.51 -9.87
N PRO A 423 5.23 21.63 -10.08
CA PRO A 423 4.54 22.37 -9.03
C PRO A 423 3.19 21.76 -8.64
N GLU A 424 2.83 20.59 -9.18
CA GLU A 424 1.54 19.97 -8.95
C GLU A 424 1.33 19.67 -7.45
N THR A 425 0.07 19.72 -7.04
CA THR A 425 -0.32 19.40 -5.66
C THR A 425 -1.51 18.46 -5.64
N VAL A 426 -1.64 17.71 -4.55
CA VAL A 426 -2.79 16.86 -4.23
C VAL A 426 -3.32 17.29 -2.86
N GLU A 427 -4.63 17.51 -2.73
CA GLU A 427 -5.24 17.78 -1.43
C GLU A 427 -5.31 16.47 -0.61
N ASP A 428 -4.85 16.52 0.63
CA ASP A 428 -4.95 15.44 1.61
C ASP A 428 -5.78 15.91 2.80
N THR A 429 -6.72 15.08 3.25
CA THR A 429 -7.49 15.34 4.49
C THR A 429 -7.01 14.37 5.55
N ARG A 430 -6.37 14.91 6.58
CA ARG A 430 -5.83 14.14 7.70
C ARG A 430 -6.96 13.60 8.58
N PRO A 431 -6.70 12.56 9.40
CA PRO A 431 -7.72 11.99 10.30
C PRO A 431 -8.34 12.98 11.29
N ASP A 432 -7.63 14.06 11.63
CA ASP A 432 -8.12 15.15 12.48
C ASP A 432 -9.00 16.18 11.73
N GLY A 433 -9.28 15.95 10.45
CA GLY A 433 -10.05 16.82 9.57
C GLY A 433 -9.26 17.99 8.98
N SER A 434 -7.99 18.17 9.36
CA SER A 434 -7.14 19.20 8.75
C SER A 434 -6.81 18.85 7.30
N ARG A 435 -6.70 19.88 6.45
CA ARG A 435 -6.36 19.72 5.03
C ARG A 435 -4.95 20.21 4.75
N GLU A 436 -4.26 19.50 3.87
CA GLU A 436 -2.90 19.81 3.44
C GLU A 436 -2.80 19.75 1.91
N GLN A 437 -2.14 20.75 1.31
CA GLN A 437 -1.69 20.67 -0.07
C GLN A 437 -0.37 19.91 -0.11
N VAL A 438 -0.40 18.70 -0.63
CA VAL A 438 0.77 17.83 -0.76
C VAL A 438 1.46 18.12 -2.07
N HIS A 439 2.72 18.51 -2.02
CA HIS A 439 3.53 18.80 -3.20
C HIS A 439 4.16 17.54 -3.79
N THR A 440 4.69 17.67 -5.01
CA THR A 440 5.48 16.59 -5.61
C THR A 440 6.78 16.33 -4.84
N PHE A 441 7.31 15.11 -4.93
CA PHE A 441 8.62 14.76 -4.36
C PHE A 441 9.70 15.78 -4.78
N GLY A 442 9.82 16.04 -6.08
CA GLY A 442 10.84 16.95 -6.59
C GLY A 442 10.62 18.40 -6.18
N TRP A 443 9.38 18.83 -5.91
CA TRP A 443 9.13 20.15 -5.31
C TRP A 443 9.75 20.25 -3.92
N TYR A 444 9.55 19.26 -3.04
CA TYR A 444 10.15 19.26 -1.70
C TYR A 444 11.69 19.25 -1.78
N MET A 445 12.25 18.41 -2.65
CA MET A 445 13.69 18.34 -2.86
C MET A 445 14.27 19.66 -3.41
N ALA A 446 13.59 20.28 -4.37
CA ALA A 446 13.98 21.59 -4.92
C ALA A 446 13.92 22.69 -3.85
N ARG A 447 12.91 22.64 -2.96
CA ARG A 447 12.79 23.56 -1.84
C ARG A 447 13.98 23.45 -0.88
N TYR A 448 14.37 22.22 -0.52
CA TYR A 448 15.54 21.99 0.32
C TYR A 448 16.83 22.50 -0.32
N VAL A 449 17.02 22.24 -1.61
CA VAL A 449 18.17 22.74 -2.36
C VAL A 449 18.21 24.27 -2.33
N ALA A 450 17.10 24.93 -2.67
CA ALA A 450 17.02 26.39 -2.72
C ALA A 450 17.30 27.03 -1.35
N ASP A 451 16.68 26.50 -0.28
CA ASP A 451 16.84 27.00 1.07
C ASP A 451 18.29 26.87 1.59
N ALA A 452 18.95 25.74 1.34
CA ALA A 452 20.35 25.54 1.74
C ALA A 452 21.33 26.40 0.93
N LYS A 453 21.12 26.51 -0.38
CA LYS A 453 21.94 27.38 -1.24
C LYS A 453 21.79 28.85 -0.86
N ALA A 454 20.60 29.29 -0.45
CA ALA A 454 20.40 30.64 0.07
C ALA A 454 21.21 30.92 1.36
N LYS A 455 21.60 29.88 2.10
CA LYS A 455 22.51 29.95 3.26
C LYS A 455 23.98 29.84 2.87
N GLY A 456 24.30 29.69 1.59
CA GLY A 456 25.66 29.50 1.07
C GLY A 456 26.22 28.10 1.30
N ALA A 457 25.35 27.10 1.53
CA ALA A 457 25.75 25.70 1.65
C ALA A 457 25.83 25.03 0.27
N THR A 458 26.72 24.03 0.14
CA THR A 458 26.74 23.11 -1.00
C THR A 458 25.74 22.00 -0.77
N VAL A 459 24.92 21.67 -1.77
CA VAL A 459 23.88 20.63 -1.64
C VAL A 459 24.20 19.46 -2.54
N ILE A 460 24.08 18.25 -1.99
CA ILE A 460 24.26 16.99 -2.71
C ILE A 460 23.00 16.16 -2.46
N LEU A 461 22.22 15.93 -3.52
CA LEU A 461 21.11 14.98 -3.48
C LEU A 461 21.66 13.57 -3.64
N VAL A 462 21.18 12.66 -2.81
CA VAL A 462 21.64 11.27 -2.74
C VAL A 462 20.42 10.39 -2.95
N SER A 463 20.45 9.54 -3.97
CA SER A 463 19.34 8.60 -4.21
C SER A 463 19.23 7.52 -3.11
N PRO A 464 18.04 6.95 -2.87
CA PRO A 464 17.82 5.92 -1.83
C PRO A 464 18.72 4.69 -1.92
N VAL A 465 19.13 4.11 -0.79
CA VAL A 465 19.74 2.77 -0.80
C VAL A 465 18.72 1.70 -1.27
N PRO A 466 19.12 0.73 -2.11
CA PRO A 466 18.21 -0.28 -2.64
C PRO A 466 17.73 -1.24 -1.56
N HIS A 467 16.51 -1.74 -1.70
CA HIS A 467 15.98 -2.82 -0.88
C HIS A 467 16.73 -4.14 -1.11
N ARG A 468 16.80 -4.97 -0.06
CA ARG A 468 17.41 -6.30 -0.05
C ARG A 468 16.90 -7.19 -1.19
N ASP A 469 15.63 -7.03 -1.59
CA ASP A 469 14.94 -7.87 -2.57
C ASP A 469 14.85 -7.25 -3.99
N ARG A 470 15.54 -6.13 -4.25
CA ARG A 470 15.36 -5.35 -5.50
C ARG A 470 16.64 -5.01 -6.26
N TRP A 471 17.81 -5.40 -5.76
CA TRP A 471 19.10 -5.07 -6.39
C TRP A 471 19.50 -6.04 -7.53
N GLN A 472 18.95 -7.27 -7.51
CA GLN A 472 19.25 -8.31 -8.51
C GLN A 472 18.59 -8.02 -9.86
N GLU A 473 17.35 -7.54 -9.83
CA GLU A 473 16.51 -7.37 -11.01
C GLU A 473 16.14 -5.88 -11.17
N GLY A 474 16.72 -5.24 -12.19
CA GLY A 474 16.46 -3.84 -12.49
C GLY A 474 17.14 -2.83 -11.55
N ARG A 475 16.55 -1.64 -11.46
CA ARG A 475 17.01 -0.53 -10.62
C ARG A 475 15.90 -0.20 -9.64
N ASP A 476 16.13 -0.51 -8.36
CA ASP A 476 15.26 0.00 -7.30
C ASP A 476 15.24 1.53 -7.32
N PHE A 477 14.15 2.15 -6.83
CA PHE A 477 14.01 3.61 -6.76
C PHE A 477 14.35 4.39 -8.05
N ALA A 478 14.29 3.77 -9.24
CA ALA A 478 14.69 4.41 -10.50
C ALA A 478 14.03 5.79 -10.69
N THR A 479 12.73 5.86 -10.42
CA THR A 479 11.94 7.10 -10.52
C THR A 479 12.41 8.19 -9.56
N PHE A 480 12.63 7.87 -8.28
CA PHE A 480 13.09 8.86 -7.29
C PHE A 480 14.49 9.35 -7.59
N ALA A 481 15.39 8.44 -7.98
CA ALA A 481 16.75 8.78 -8.35
C ALA A 481 16.79 9.65 -9.62
N ASP A 482 15.88 9.44 -10.57
CA ASP A 482 15.77 10.29 -11.76
C ASP A 482 15.19 11.67 -11.43
N TRP A 483 14.21 11.75 -10.51
CA TRP A 483 13.70 13.03 -10.02
C TRP A 483 14.77 13.81 -9.26
N ASP A 484 15.55 13.18 -8.38
CA ASP A 484 16.68 13.83 -7.69
C ASP A 484 17.72 14.33 -8.69
N ARG A 485 18.07 13.53 -9.71
CA ARG A 485 19.00 13.94 -10.77
C ARG A 485 18.48 15.19 -11.50
N GLN A 486 17.19 15.21 -11.85
CA GLN A 486 16.55 16.34 -12.52
C GLN A 486 16.53 17.59 -11.62
N VAL A 487 16.16 17.44 -10.35
CA VAL A 487 16.14 18.53 -9.37
C VAL A 487 17.54 19.10 -9.16
N ALA A 488 18.55 18.23 -9.00
CA ALA A 488 19.93 18.65 -8.82
C ALA A 488 20.43 19.46 -10.02
N ALA A 489 20.20 18.96 -11.25
CA ALA A 489 20.56 19.66 -12.48
C ALA A 489 19.84 21.02 -12.60
N ALA A 490 18.53 21.06 -12.35
CA ALA A 490 17.73 22.28 -12.49
C ALA A 490 18.04 23.36 -11.44
N ASN A 491 18.48 22.95 -10.25
CA ASN A 491 18.69 23.86 -9.12
C ASN A 491 20.18 24.07 -8.78
N GLY A 492 21.09 23.53 -9.61
CA GLY A 492 22.53 23.62 -9.44
C GLY A 492 23.02 22.99 -8.12
N ALA A 493 22.45 21.85 -7.74
CA ALA A 493 23.01 20.96 -6.73
C ALA A 493 23.79 19.83 -7.40
N LEU A 494 24.54 19.07 -6.60
CA LEU A 494 25.21 17.87 -7.05
C LEU A 494 24.31 16.64 -6.80
N PHE A 495 24.59 15.53 -7.48
CA PHE A 495 23.84 14.29 -7.34
C PHE A 495 24.77 13.09 -7.21
N VAL A 496 24.50 12.23 -6.23
CA VAL A 496 25.12 10.91 -6.08
C VAL A 496 24.08 9.82 -6.25
N ASP A 497 24.31 8.95 -7.23
CA ASP A 497 23.46 7.80 -7.53
C ASP A 497 23.77 6.61 -6.59
N LEU A 498 23.59 6.81 -5.29
CA LEU A 498 23.85 5.80 -4.27
C LEU A 498 23.05 4.50 -4.51
N THR A 499 21.85 4.58 -5.10
CA THR A 499 21.08 3.39 -5.46
C THR A 499 21.88 2.46 -6.37
N LEU A 500 22.48 2.99 -7.43
CA LEU A 500 23.29 2.21 -8.36
C LEU A 500 24.62 1.78 -7.72
N LEU A 501 25.30 2.67 -7.00
CA LEU A 501 26.58 2.35 -6.37
C LEU A 501 26.46 1.16 -5.40
N VAL A 502 25.41 1.15 -4.56
CA VAL A 502 25.14 0.06 -3.63
C VAL A 502 24.66 -1.18 -4.37
N ALA A 503 23.77 -1.06 -5.35
CA ALA A 503 23.31 -2.22 -6.13
C ALA A 503 24.47 -2.94 -6.84
N ASP A 504 25.40 -2.19 -7.44
CA ASP A 504 26.60 -2.76 -8.05
C ASP A 504 27.53 -3.39 -7.01
N GLY A 505 27.62 -2.79 -5.81
CA GLY A 505 28.27 -3.40 -4.66
C GLY A 505 27.66 -4.76 -4.32
N TYR A 506 26.34 -4.82 -4.15
CA TYR A 506 25.59 -6.04 -3.84
C TYR A 506 25.78 -7.12 -4.90
N ARG A 507 25.80 -6.75 -6.19
CA ARG A 507 26.09 -7.67 -7.30
C ARG A 507 27.47 -8.31 -7.20
N ARG A 508 28.48 -7.59 -6.69
CA ARG A 508 29.82 -8.13 -6.50
C ARG A 508 29.92 -9.12 -5.33
N ILE A 509 29.22 -8.86 -4.24
CA ILE A 509 29.29 -9.69 -3.02
C ILE A 509 28.31 -10.87 -3.02
N GLY A 510 27.28 -10.84 -3.89
CA GLY A 510 26.33 -11.93 -4.06
C GLY A 510 25.27 -11.99 -2.95
N ALA A 511 24.18 -12.71 -3.23
CA ALA A 511 22.97 -12.66 -2.42
C ALA A 511 23.15 -13.12 -0.96
N ASP A 512 23.98 -14.14 -0.73
CA ASP A 512 24.22 -14.66 0.61
C ASP A 512 24.87 -13.62 1.53
N GLN A 513 25.86 -12.88 1.01
CA GLN A 513 26.49 -11.79 1.76
C GLN A 513 25.57 -10.58 1.89
N VAL A 514 24.81 -10.23 0.85
CA VAL A 514 23.82 -9.14 0.95
C VAL A 514 22.81 -9.44 2.04
N ASN A 515 22.36 -10.69 2.18
CA ASN A 515 21.41 -11.09 3.22
C ASN A 515 21.93 -10.82 4.64
N THR A 516 23.23 -10.90 4.88
CA THR A 516 23.82 -10.62 6.19
C THR A 516 23.95 -9.13 6.51
N LEU A 517 23.69 -8.24 5.55
CA LEU A 517 23.80 -6.78 5.72
C LEU A 517 22.52 -6.12 6.26
N PHE A 518 21.42 -6.87 6.38
CA PHE A 518 20.12 -6.33 6.80
C PHE A 518 19.75 -6.74 8.22
N ALA A 519 19.14 -5.82 8.96
CA ALA A 519 18.56 -6.05 10.28
C ALA A 519 17.11 -6.52 10.18
N ASP A 520 16.47 -6.33 9.03
CA ASP A 520 15.12 -6.81 8.75
C ASP A 520 15.04 -7.51 7.39
N ALA A 521 13.86 -8.01 7.04
CA ALA A 521 13.70 -8.81 5.84
C ALA A 521 13.79 -8.01 4.51
N ARG A 522 13.90 -6.67 4.51
CA ARG A 522 13.84 -5.87 3.27
C ARG A 522 14.60 -4.54 3.25
N THR A 523 14.39 -3.65 4.21
CA THR A 523 14.72 -2.22 4.05
C THR A 523 15.91 -1.81 4.91
N HIS A 524 15.91 -2.17 6.19
CA HIS A 524 16.88 -1.60 7.11
C HIS A 524 18.14 -2.45 7.20
N THR A 525 19.28 -1.79 7.00
CA THR A 525 20.59 -2.39 7.20
C THR A 525 20.90 -2.56 8.68
N ASN A 526 21.75 -3.53 9.00
CA ASN A 526 22.44 -3.58 10.29
C ASN A 526 23.72 -2.73 10.24
N ALA A 527 24.55 -2.75 11.29
CA ALA A 527 25.79 -1.98 11.34
C ALA A 527 26.74 -2.27 10.16
N ALA A 528 26.87 -3.54 9.74
CA ALA A 528 27.71 -3.92 8.60
C ALA A 528 27.14 -3.38 7.27
N GLY A 529 25.83 -3.49 7.06
CA GLY A 529 25.19 -2.90 5.88
C GLY A 529 25.24 -1.37 5.85
N ALA A 530 25.13 -0.71 7.00
CA ALA A 530 25.29 0.73 7.12
C ALA A 530 26.71 1.17 6.73
N ALA A 531 27.73 0.45 7.20
CA ALA A 531 29.13 0.68 6.81
C ALA A 531 29.36 0.44 5.31
N PHE A 532 28.78 -0.64 4.76
CA PHE A 532 28.84 -0.93 3.33
C PHE A 532 28.25 0.21 2.49
N ASN A 533 27.07 0.71 2.87
CA ASN A 533 26.42 1.83 2.19
C ASN A 533 27.22 3.13 2.33
N ALA A 534 27.75 3.42 3.51
CA ALA A 534 28.58 4.60 3.76
C ALA A 534 29.86 4.59 2.90
N GLN A 535 30.53 3.43 2.78
CA GLN A 535 31.70 3.27 1.92
C GLN A 535 31.39 3.58 0.45
N HIS A 536 30.28 3.05 -0.08
CA HIS A 536 29.86 3.30 -1.46
C HIS A 536 29.45 4.76 -1.68
N LEU A 537 28.78 5.38 -0.70
CA LEU A 537 28.49 6.80 -0.74
C LEU A 537 29.77 7.64 -0.77
N VAL A 538 30.75 7.35 0.08
CA VAL A 538 32.03 8.08 0.10
C VAL A 538 32.79 7.95 -1.22
N ALA A 539 32.76 6.78 -1.85
CA ALA A 539 33.30 6.62 -3.21
C ALA A 539 32.58 7.53 -4.22
N GLY A 540 31.25 7.60 -4.16
CA GLY A 540 30.45 8.52 -4.97
C GLY A 540 30.75 10.00 -4.70
N LEU A 541 30.90 10.39 -3.44
CA LEU A 541 31.24 11.76 -3.03
C LEU A 541 32.61 12.19 -3.54
N LYS A 542 33.61 11.30 -3.49
CA LYS A 542 34.96 11.54 -4.05
C LYS A 542 34.96 11.72 -5.56
N ALA A 543 34.00 11.12 -6.26
CA ALA A 543 33.85 11.20 -7.71
C ALA A 543 33.07 12.44 -8.20
N LEU A 544 32.52 13.26 -7.29
CA LEU A 544 31.76 14.45 -7.65
C LEU A 544 32.65 15.51 -8.32
N PRO A 545 32.13 16.23 -9.34
CA PRO A 545 32.82 17.36 -9.94
C PRO A 545 33.21 18.42 -8.90
N GLY A 546 34.45 18.90 -8.99
CA GLY A 546 34.99 19.90 -8.06
C GLY A 546 35.34 19.38 -6.66
N ASN A 547 35.04 18.12 -6.34
CA ASN A 547 35.37 17.44 -5.08
C ASN A 547 35.12 18.33 -3.83
N PRO A 548 33.87 18.75 -3.58
CA PRO A 548 33.55 19.73 -2.54
C PRO A 548 33.91 19.28 -1.12
N LEU A 549 34.07 17.96 -0.90
CA LEU A 549 34.45 17.37 0.37
C LEU A 549 35.92 16.93 0.44
N GLY A 550 36.70 17.18 -0.62
CA GLY A 550 38.06 16.66 -0.79
C GLY A 550 39.01 16.99 0.35
N ALA A 551 38.95 18.23 0.86
CA ALA A 551 39.81 18.72 1.93
C ALA A 551 39.47 18.16 3.32
N TYR A 552 38.31 17.50 3.45
CA TYR A 552 37.76 17.01 4.72
C TYR A 552 37.78 15.49 4.84
N PHE A 553 38.08 14.73 3.79
CA PHE A 553 38.24 13.29 3.93
C PHE A 553 39.41 12.95 4.86
N ALA A 554 39.21 11.96 5.73
CA ALA A 554 40.25 11.52 6.64
C ALA A 554 41.45 10.95 5.85
N ASN A 555 42.66 11.40 6.20
CA ASN A 555 43.92 10.82 5.71
C ASN A 555 44.21 9.50 6.43
N LYS A 556 43.38 8.48 6.25
CA LYS A 556 43.71 7.10 6.60
C LYS A 556 43.18 6.17 5.53
N ALA A 557 44.05 5.30 5.03
CA ALA A 557 43.64 4.08 4.36
C ALA A 557 42.77 3.29 5.36
N LEU A 558 41.46 3.43 5.27
CA LEU A 558 40.52 2.54 5.95
C LEU A 558 40.65 1.19 5.24
N ALA A 559 41.51 0.36 5.82
CA ALA A 559 41.70 -1.03 5.46
C ALA A 559 40.35 -1.74 5.49
N ALA A 560 40.10 -2.53 4.44
CA ALA A 560 39.06 -3.53 4.42
C ALA A 560 39.14 -4.36 5.72
N GLN A 561 38.04 -4.38 6.47
CA GLN A 561 37.68 -5.46 7.38
C GLN A 561 36.33 -6.00 6.95
#